data_AF-A0A2E0XLG6-F1
#
_entry.id   AF-A0A2E0XLG6-F1
#
_cell.length_a   1.000
_cell.length_b   1.000
_cell.length_c   1.000
_cell.angle_alpha   90.00
_cell.angle_beta   90.00
_cell.angle_gamma   90.00
#
_symmetry.space_group_name_H-M   'P 1'
#
loop_
_entity.id
_entity.type
_entity.pdbx_description
1 polymer ?
#
loop_
_entity_poly.entity_id
_entity_poly.type
_entity_poly.pdbx_seq_one_letter_code
_entity_poly.pdbx_strand_id
1 'polypeptide(L)'
;MKMKLFLLIITGLMLVIWHSIGTSASKDLVAARTLGEGFGGKVKNASGNGHNGVISGTKWVKGKFGATLEFNGDGDQVLGAHNDALNIEGKLTVEAWVFPTGWNPDLNAIA
;
A
#
# COMPACT_ATOMS: atom_id res chain seq x y z
N MET A 1 26.97 -39.84 -14.21
CA MET A 1 27.12 -38.36 -14.15
C MET A 1 25.96 -37.61 -14.82
N LYS A 2 25.47 -38.06 -15.99
CA LYS A 2 24.40 -37.37 -16.76
C LYS A 2 23.02 -37.27 -16.07
N MET A 3 22.64 -38.25 -15.24
CA MET A 3 21.33 -38.27 -14.56
C MET A 3 21.25 -37.38 -13.30
N LYS A 4 22.37 -37.20 -12.58
CA LYS A 4 22.45 -36.31 -11.40
C LYS A 4 22.46 -34.83 -11.80
N LEU A 5 23.00 -34.52 -12.98
CA LEU A 5 23.02 -33.16 -13.53
C LEU A 5 21.63 -32.74 -14.06
N PHE A 6 20.83 -33.68 -14.56
CA PHE A 6 19.46 -33.43 -15.02
C PHE A 6 18.48 -33.15 -13.87
N LEU A 7 18.61 -33.87 -12.75
CA LEU A 7 17.83 -33.65 -11.53
C LEU A 7 18.12 -32.29 -10.86
N LEU A 8 19.37 -31.80 -10.93
CA LEU A 8 19.77 -30.51 -10.37
C LEU A 8 19.19 -29.31 -11.13
N ILE A 9 18.98 -29.46 -12.44
CA ILE A 9 18.36 -28.43 -13.29
C ILE A 9 16.84 -28.36 -13.03
N ILE A 10 16.19 -29.50 -12.79
CA ILE A 10 14.75 -29.56 -12.47
C ILE A 10 14.48 -28.96 -11.08
N THR A 11 15.33 -29.21 -10.08
CA THR A 11 15.17 -28.58 -8.75
C THR A 11 15.48 -27.08 -8.77
N GLY A 12 16.43 -26.63 -9.60
CA GLY A 12 16.69 -25.21 -9.86
C GLY A 12 15.51 -24.50 -10.54
N LEU A 13 14.84 -25.16 -11.50
CA LEU A 13 13.62 -24.65 -12.15
C LEU A 13 12.42 -24.60 -11.19
N MET A 14 12.31 -25.52 -10.22
CA MET A 14 11.23 -25.52 -9.23
C MET A 14 11.41 -24.49 -8.10
N LEU A 15 12.64 -24.06 -7.79
CA LEU A 15 12.91 -23.01 -6.79
C LEU A 15 12.52 -21.59 -7.26
N VAL A 16 12.40 -21.37 -8.58
CA VAL A 16 11.94 -20.08 -9.16
C VAL A 16 10.42 -19.92 -9.09
N ILE A 17 9.68 -20.98 -8.72
CA ILE A 17 8.21 -20.99 -8.64
C ILE A 17 7.69 -20.78 -7.22
N TRP A 18 8.56 -20.42 -6.26
CA TRP A 18 8.13 -19.77 -5.02
C TRP A 18 7.76 -18.31 -5.30
N HIS A 19 6.84 -18.10 -6.23
CA HIS A 19 6.17 -16.82 -6.31
C HIS A 19 5.34 -16.73 -5.04
N SER A 20 5.71 -15.77 -4.19
CA SER A 20 4.97 -15.32 -3.02
C SER A 20 3.49 -15.55 -3.24
N ILE A 21 2.88 -16.43 -2.43
CA ILE A 21 1.42 -16.52 -2.37
C ILE A 21 0.99 -15.20 -1.75
N GLY A 22 0.77 -14.20 -2.62
CA GLY A 22 0.17 -12.95 -2.21
C GLY A 22 -1.20 -13.29 -1.64
N THR A 23 -1.48 -12.82 -0.43
CA THR A 23 -2.85 -12.81 0.07
C THR A 23 -3.67 -12.02 -0.94
N SER A 24 -4.49 -12.69 -1.75
CA SER A 24 -5.41 -12.00 -2.65
C SER A 24 -6.32 -11.16 -1.77
N ALA A 25 -6.25 -9.84 -1.99
CA ALA A 25 -7.19 -8.90 -1.44
C ALA A 25 -8.63 -9.36 -1.72
N SER A 26 -9.58 -8.94 -0.89
CA SER A 26 -11.01 -9.15 -1.18
C SER A 26 -11.30 -8.70 -2.62
N LYS A 27 -12.19 -9.42 -3.32
CA LYS A 27 -12.55 -9.09 -4.72
C LYS A 27 -13.07 -7.66 -4.87
N ASP A 28 -13.66 -7.11 -3.80
CA ASP A 28 -14.26 -5.78 -3.78
C ASP A 28 -13.29 -4.71 -3.25
N LEU A 29 -12.06 -5.09 -2.87
CA LEU A 29 -11.07 -4.15 -2.37
C LEU A 29 -10.51 -3.32 -3.53
N VAL A 30 -11.00 -2.09 -3.65
CA VAL A 30 -10.54 -1.17 -4.69
C VAL A 30 -9.09 -0.77 -4.46
N ALA A 31 -8.76 -0.22 -3.28
CA ALA A 31 -7.41 0.23 -2.96
C ALA A 31 -7.03 -0.12 -1.51
N ALA A 32 -5.76 -0.48 -1.31
CA ALA A 32 -5.15 -0.68 0.00
C ALA A 32 -3.73 -0.13 -0.02
N ARG A 33 -3.46 0.87 0.81
CA ARG A 33 -2.16 1.54 0.89
C ARG A 33 -1.65 1.43 2.32
N THR A 34 -0.56 0.69 2.51
CA THR A 34 -0.02 0.42 3.85
C THR A 34 0.82 1.57 4.39
N LEU A 35 1.27 2.48 3.51
CA LEU A 35 2.12 3.63 3.86
C LEU A 35 3.35 3.20 4.65
N GLY A 36 4.01 2.12 4.23
CA GLY A 36 5.05 1.42 5.00
C GLY A 36 6.40 1.30 4.29
N GLU A 37 6.54 1.91 3.12
CA GLU A 37 7.72 1.76 2.26
C GLU A 37 8.99 2.36 2.90
N GLY A 38 8.86 3.45 3.66
CA GLY A 38 9.95 4.06 4.42
C GLY A 38 10.96 4.84 3.59
N PHE A 39 10.82 4.88 2.26
CA PHE A 39 11.62 5.70 1.37
C PHE A 39 10.89 5.96 0.05
N GLY A 40 11.39 6.94 -0.72
CA GLY A 40 10.85 7.29 -2.03
C GLY A 40 9.58 8.15 -1.98
N GLY A 41 9.09 8.51 -3.17
CA GLY A 41 7.95 9.43 -3.34
C GLY A 41 6.65 8.75 -3.78
N LYS A 42 6.53 7.43 -3.62
CA LYS A 42 5.34 6.67 -4.02
C LYS A 42 4.92 5.70 -2.92
N VAL A 43 3.61 5.48 -2.83
CA VAL A 43 2.99 4.46 -1.98
C VAL A 43 2.40 3.40 -2.89
N LYS A 44 2.74 2.13 -2.64
CA LYS A 44 2.24 1.02 -3.42
C LYS A 44 0.82 0.66 -2.98
N ASN A 45 -0.01 0.36 -3.97
CA ASN A 45 -1.31 -0.24 -3.75
C ASN A 45 -1.17 -1.76 -3.62
N ALA A 46 -1.50 -2.28 -2.44
CA ALA A 46 -1.45 -3.69 -2.10
C ALA A 46 -2.62 -4.50 -2.65
N SER A 47 -3.72 -3.88 -3.09
CA SER A 47 -4.87 -4.62 -3.66
C SER A 47 -4.57 -5.26 -5.01
N GLY A 48 -3.53 -4.79 -5.72
CA GLY A 48 -3.18 -5.25 -7.07
C GLY A 48 -3.85 -4.46 -8.20
N ASN A 49 -4.80 -3.57 -7.89
CA ASN A 49 -5.59 -2.83 -8.90
C ASN A 49 -4.91 -1.58 -9.49
N GLY A 50 -3.60 -1.40 -9.26
CA GLY A 50 -2.84 -0.30 -9.89
C GLY A 50 -3.06 1.11 -9.32
N HIS A 51 -3.85 1.30 -8.25
CA HIS A 51 -4.09 2.61 -7.63
C HIS A 51 -2.97 3.10 -6.70
N ASN A 52 -1.73 3.12 -7.17
CA ASN A 52 -0.59 3.64 -6.42
C ASN A 52 -0.77 5.14 -6.08
N GLY A 53 -0.16 5.59 -5.00
CA GLY A 53 -0.16 6.98 -4.57
C GLY A 53 1.19 7.67 -4.85
N VAL A 54 1.15 8.98 -5.09
CA VAL A 54 2.32 9.86 -5.13
C VAL A 54 2.32 10.71 -3.87
N ILE A 55 3.48 10.81 -3.23
CA ILE A 55 3.65 11.53 -1.97
C ILE A 55 3.98 13.00 -2.24
N SER A 56 3.35 13.91 -1.51
CA SER A 56 3.68 15.34 -1.49
C SER A 56 3.62 15.88 -0.06
N GLY A 57 4.62 16.67 0.34
CA GLY A 57 4.71 17.34 1.66
C GLY A 57 5.09 16.43 2.83
N THR A 58 4.60 15.19 2.85
CA THR A 58 4.80 14.27 3.99
C THR A 58 6.22 13.74 4.10
N LYS A 59 6.58 13.25 5.29
CA LYS A 59 7.87 12.57 5.56
C LYS A 59 7.69 11.16 6.10
N TRP A 60 8.65 10.30 5.78
CA TRP A 60 8.76 8.97 6.37
C TRP A 60 9.26 9.07 7.82
N VAL A 61 8.57 8.41 8.74
CA VAL A 61 8.95 8.29 10.16
C VAL A 61 8.85 6.85 10.62
N LYS A 62 9.36 6.55 11.82
CA LYS A 62 9.16 5.24 12.46
C LYS A 62 7.74 5.17 13.02
N GLY A 63 6.94 4.24 12.50
CA GLY A 63 5.60 3.94 13.00
C GLY A 63 5.58 2.78 13.99
N LYS A 64 4.37 2.34 14.36
CA LYS A 64 4.17 1.16 15.22
C LYS A 64 4.70 -0.13 14.58
N PHE A 65 4.51 -0.27 13.27
CA PHE A 65 4.96 -1.42 12.48
C PHE A 65 5.88 -0.96 11.35
N GLY A 66 7.18 -0.80 11.65
CA GLY A 66 8.16 -0.35 10.65
C GLY A 66 8.07 1.15 10.39
N ALA A 67 8.05 1.55 9.11
CA ALA A 67 7.94 2.95 8.70
C ALA A 67 6.47 3.38 8.52
N THR A 68 6.21 4.67 8.60
CA THR A 68 4.91 5.28 8.29
C THR A 68 5.08 6.70 7.73
N LEU A 69 3.99 7.32 7.26
CA LEU A 69 3.97 8.74 6.88
C LEU A 69 3.44 9.59 8.03
N GLU A 70 4.16 10.67 8.34
CA GLU A 70 3.66 11.74 9.20
C GLU A 70 3.05 12.84 8.34
N PHE A 71 1.85 13.29 8.74
CA PHE A 71 1.11 14.37 8.11
C PHE A 71 1.03 15.55 9.08
N ASN A 72 1.54 16.71 8.69
CA ASN A 72 1.60 17.92 9.52
C ASN A 72 0.37 18.84 9.36
N GLY A 73 -0.50 18.56 8.38
CA GLY A 73 -1.71 19.33 8.09
C GLY A 73 -1.53 20.53 7.13
N ASP A 74 -0.34 20.76 6.58
CA ASP A 74 -0.02 21.85 5.65
C ASP A 74 0.41 21.29 4.28
N GLY A 75 -0.55 21.11 3.36
CA GLY A 75 -0.30 20.63 2.00
C GLY A 75 0.10 19.15 1.87
N ASP A 76 0.19 18.44 2.99
CA ASP A 76 0.57 17.03 3.10
C ASP A 76 -0.50 16.09 2.54
N GLN A 77 -0.13 15.26 1.56
CA GLN A 77 -1.06 14.31 0.95
C GLN A 77 -0.38 13.13 0.23
N VAL A 78 -1.16 12.07 0.03
CA VAL A 78 -0.84 10.97 -0.90
C VAL A 78 -1.89 10.94 -1.99
N LEU A 79 -1.55 11.45 -3.16
CA LEU A 79 -2.48 11.58 -4.29
C LEU A 79 -2.49 10.32 -5.15
N GLY A 80 -3.66 9.72 -5.30
CA GLY A 80 -3.90 8.72 -6.35
C GLY A 80 -4.30 9.39 -7.65
N ALA A 81 -3.85 8.85 -8.79
CA ALA A 81 -4.41 9.26 -10.07
C ALA A 81 -5.91 8.92 -10.12
N HIS A 82 -6.70 9.78 -10.76
CA HIS A 82 -8.11 9.51 -11.00
C HIS A 82 -8.28 8.18 -11.76
N ASN A 83 -9.31 7.44 -11.36
CA ASN A 83 -9.73 6.21 -12.00
C ASN A 83 -11.21 5.97 -11.70
N ASP A 84 -11.99 5.53 -12.68
CA ASP A 84 -13.43 5.30 -12.51
C ASP A 84 -13.75 4.28 -11.43
N ALA A 85 -12.86 3.32 -11.16
CA ALA A 85 -13.02 2.35 -10.07
C ALA A 85 -13.01 2.99 -8.67
N LEU A 86 -12.50 4.22 -8.54
CA LEU A 86 -12.51 4.99 -7.29
C LEU A 86 -13.74 5.93 -7.19
N ASN A 87 -14.61 5.97 -8.20
CA ASN A 87 -15.87 6.69 -8.11
C ASN A 87 -16.82 5.94 -7.16
N ILE A 88 -17.28 6.62 -6.11
CA ILE A 88 -18.17 6.02 -5.12
C ILE A 88 -19.60 6.10 -5.65
N GLU A 89 -20.08 5.01 -6.26
CA GLU A 89 -21.44 4.92 -6.81
C GLU A 89 -22.43 4.23 -5.88
N GLY A 90 -21.96 3.70 -4.74
CA GLY A 90 -22.77 2.92 -3.81
C GLY A 90 -22.25 2.97 -2.37
N LYS A 91 -22.42 1.86 -1.65
CA LYS A 91 -21.94 1.75 -0.26
C LYS A 91 -20.42 1.67 -0.23
N LEU A 92 -19.81 2.39 0.71
CA LEU A 92 -18.36 2.43 0.91
C LEU A 92 -18.02 2.00 2.33
N THR A 93 -16.95 1.21 2.44
CA THR A 93 -16.25 1.00 3.71
C THR A 93 -14.82 1.50 3.54
N VAL A 94 -14.36 2.31 4.50
CA VAL A 94 -12.97 2.75 4.59
C VAL A 94 -12.45 2.40 5.97
N GLU A 95 -11.23 1.88 6.03
CA GLU A 95 -10.52 1.63 7.28
C GLU A 95 -9.09 2.17 7.19
N ALA A 96 -8.58 2.67 8.30
CA ALA A 96 -7.21 3.18 8.40
C ALA A 96 -6.68 3.04 9.82
N TRP A 97 -5.38 2.83 9.94
CA TRP A 97 -4.65 2.97 11.19
C TRP A 97 -4.09 4.39 11.28
N VAL A 98 -4.56 5.17 12.25
CA VAL A 98 -4.13 6.55 12.47
C VAL A 98 -3.61 6.75 13.90
N PHE A 99 -2.57 7.57 14.05
CA PHE A 99 -2.05 8.00 15.34
C PHE A 99 -2.15 9.52 15.42
N PRO A 100 -3.23 10.08 16.01
CA PRO A 100 -3.39 11.52 16.14
C PRO A 100 -2.32 12.09 17.08
N THR A 101 -1.53 13.05 16.59
CA THR A 101 -0.47 13.73 17.36
C THR A 101 -0.88 15.13 17.83
N GLY A 102 -2.00 15.64 17.33
CA GLY A 102 -2.55 16.94 17.70
C GLY A 102 -4.04 17.02 17.39
N TRP A 103 -4.73 17.91 18.09
CA TRP A 103 -6.13 18.23 17.86
C TRP A 103 -6.20 19.62 17.22
N ASN A 104 -6.87 19.73 16.06
CA ASN A 104 -7.23 21.03 15.52
C ASN A 104 -8.66 21.39 16.00
N PRO A 105 -8.82 22.33 16.93
CA PRO A 105 -10.14 22.71 17.45
C PRO A 105 -11.02 23.43 16.41
N ASP A 106 -10.45 23.87 15.29
CA ASP A 106 -11.19 24.58 14.23
C ASP A 106 -11.86 23.64 13.22
N LEU A 107 -11.75 22.30 13.39
CA LEU A 107 -12.46 21.30 12.59
C LEU A 107 -13.96 21.20 12.96
N ASN A 108 -14.67 22.33 12.98
CA ASN A 108 -16.14 22.37 12.91
C ASN A 108 -16.67 22.12 11.49
N ALA A 109 -15.83 21.61 10.58
CA ALA A 109 -16.21 21.27 9.23
C ALA A 109 -16.21 19.75 9.06
N ILE A 110 -17.36 19.24 8.59
CA ILE A 110 -17.63 17.89 8.08
C ILE A 110 -18.16 16.90 9.14
N ALA A 111 -19.40 17.15 9.57
CA ALA A 111 -20.42 16.11 9.65
C ALA A 111 -21.51 16.44 8.63
#